data_AF-A0A529LIS2-F1
#
_entry.id   AF-A0A529LIS2-F1
#
_cell.length_a   1.000
_cell.length_b   1.000
_cell.length_c   1.000
_cell.angle_alpha   90.00
_cell.angle_beta   90.00
_cell.angle_gamma   90.00
#
_symmetry.space_group_name_H-M   'P 1'
#
loop_
_entity.id
_entity.type
_entity.pdbx_description
1 polymer ?
#
loop_
_entity_poly.entity_id
_entity_poly.type
_entity_poly.pdbx_seq_one_letter_code
_entity_poly.pdbx_strand_id
1 'polypeptide(L)'
;MPNRVNGGLSLTGDRSSYLIGQTEIAARALQPALYLVATPIGNLADITLRALETLAAADIVACEDTRVSRVLLERYGIRRRTT
;
A
#
# COMPACT_ATOMS: atom_id res chain seq x y z
N MET A 1 22.66 23.14 -1.61
CA MET A 1 21.18 23.31 -1.58
C MET A 1 20.68 22.69 -0.28
N PRO A 2 20.12 23.47 0.66
CA PRO A 2 19.62 22.94 1.92
C PRO A 2 18.29 22.20 1.73
N ASN A 3 18.16 21.10 2.48
CA ASN A 3 16.99 20.24 2.62
C ASN A 3 15.76 21.05 3.05
N ARG A 4 14.66 20.98 2.28
CA ARG A 4 13.36 21.56 2.68
C ARG A 4 12.69 20.62 3.68
N VAL A 5 12.86 20.92 4.96
CA VAL A 5 11.96 20.44 6.01
C VAL A 5 10.67 21.28 5.98
N ASN A 6 9.54 20.58 5.87
CA ASN A 6 8.19 20.95 6.26
C ASN A 6 7.45 22.05 5.45
N GLY A 7 6.60 21.61 4.52
CA GLY A 7 5.41 22.35 4.09
C GLY A 7 4.17 21.60 4.58
N GLY A 8 3.37 22.23 5.42
CA GLY A 8 2.16 21.64 6.00
C GLY A 8 1.16 21.19 4.93
N LEU A 9 0.73 19.93 5.03
CA LEU A 9 -0.50 19.46 4.42
C LEU A 9 -1.41 19.01 5.56
N SER A 10 -2.64 19.53 5.57
CA SER A 10 -3.71 19.09 6.44
C SER A 10 -3.96 17.58 6.23
N LEU A 11 -3.54 16.72 7.17
CA LEU A 11 -3.74 15.26 7.08
C LEU A 11 -4.99 14.84 7.87
N THR A 12 -6.17 15.24 7.37
CA THR A 12 -7.45 14.58 7.73
C THR A 12 -7.83 13.52 6.67
N GLY A 13 -6.89 13.18 5.77
CA GLY A 13 -7.05 12.12 4.78
C GLY A 13 -6.71 10.75 5.36
N ASP A 14 -7.54 9.76 5.01
CA ASP A 14 -7.35 8.32 5.21
C ASP A 14 -5.86 7.93 5.27
N ARG A 15 -5.37 7.55 6.45
CA ARG A 15 -3.94 7.25 6.63
C ARG A 15 -3.60 6.01 5.82
N SER A 16 -2.77 6.14 4.80
CA SER A 16 -2.18 4.99 4.10
C SER A 16 -1.43 4.10 5.10
N SER A 17 -1.97 2.93 5.40
CA SER A 17 -1.40 1.96 6.33
C SER A 17 -1.63 0.51 5.90
N TYR A 18 -0.86 -0.39 6.49
CA TYR A 18 -1.00 -1.84 6.33
C TYR A 18 -0.68 -2.56 7.66
N LEU A 19 -1.14 -3.79 7.79
CA LEU A 19 -0.98 -4.62 8.99
C LEU A 19 0.15 -5.63 8.85
N ILE A 20 0.89 -5.87 9.93
CA ILE A 20 1.74 -7.05 10.11
C ILE A 20 1.39 -7.68 11.45
N GLY A 21 0.73 -8.84 11.42
CA GLY A 21 0.16 -9.45 12.62
C GLY A 21 -0.86 -8.49 13.25
N GLN A 22 -0.59 -8.05 14.48
CA GLN A 22 -1.43 -7.10 15.22
C GLN A 22 -0.92 -5.65 15.17
N THR A 23 0.13 -5.39 14.39
CA THR A 23 0.76 -4.07 14.31
C THR A 23 0.32 -3.36 13.05
N GLU A 24 -0.15 -2.11 13.19
CA GLU A 24 -0.40 -1.22 12.07
C GLU A 24 0.84 -0.39 11.75
N ILE A 25 1.19 -0.34 10.47
CA ILE A 25 2.36 0.39 9.96
C ILE A 25 1.90 1.43 8.95
N ALA A 26 2.31 2.68 9.15
CA ALA A 26 2.07 3.74 8.20
C ALA A 26 2.91 3.54 6.93
N ALA A 27 2.28 3.63 5.77
CA ALA A 27 2.96 3.59 4.49
C ALA A 27 3.52 4.98 4.15
N ARG A 28 4.75 5.02 3.63
CA ARG A 28 5.35 6.26 3.14
C ARG A 28 4.67 6.72 1.84
N ALA A 29 4.59 8.04 1.64
CA ALA A 29 4.07 8.60 0.40
C ALA A 29 4.91 8.14 -0.80
N LEU A 30 4.23 7.75 -1.88
CA LEU A 30 4.87 7.40 -3.14
C LEU A 30 5.07 8.65 -4.00
N GLN A 31 6.08 8.60 -4.86
CA GLN A 31 6.22 9.58 -5.93
C GLN A 31 5.23 9.23 -7.05
N PRO A 32 4.77 10.19 -7.86
CA PRO A 32 3.91 9.91 -9.00
C PRO A 32 4.61 8.97 -10.01
N ALA A 33 4.15 7.73 -10.10
CA ALA A 33 4.68 6.69 -10.98
C ALA A 33 3.73 5.49 -11.10
N LEU A 34 4.03 4.60 -12.05
CA LEU A 34 3.46 3.25 -12.09
C LEU A 34 4.38 2.30 -11.33
N TYR A 35 3.88 1.67 -10.27
CA TYR A 35 4.62 0.68 -9.49
C TYR A 35 4.16 -0.73 -9.87
N LEU A 36 5.09 -1.54 -10.35
CA LEU A 36 4.86 -2.97 -10.58
C LEU A 36 5.17 -3.75 -9.30
N VAL A 37 4.15 -4.44 -8.79
CA VAL A 37 4.25 -5.20 -7.54
C VAL A 37 3.94 -6.67 -7.85
N ALA A 38 4.89 -7.55 -7.53
CA ALA A 38 4.65 -8.98 -7.62
C ALA A 38 3.68 -9.44 -6.52
N THR A 39 2.64 -10.16 -6.90
CA THR A 39 1.71 -10.83 -5.97
C THR A 39 2.17 -12.28 -5.72
N PRO A 40 1.97 -12.83 -4.52
CA PRO A 40 2.25 -14.23 -4.26
C PRO A 40 1.42 -15.17 -5.13
N ILE A 41 2.02 -16.29 -5.55
CA ILE A 41 1.37 -17.30 -6.40
C ILE A 41 0.56 -18.37 -5.63
N GLY A 42 0.28 -18.14 -4.34
CA GLY A 42 -0.53 -19.04 -3.52
C GLY A 42 -0.38 -18.87 -2.02
N ASN A 43 0.84 -18.57 -1.53
CA ASN A 43 1.06 -18.30 -0.11
C ASN A 43 1.10 -16.79 0.16
N LEU A 44 0.07 -16.28 0.83
CA LEU A 44 -0.03 -14.84 1.14
C LEU A 44 1.15 -14.31 1.97
N ALA A 45 1.86 -15.16 2.71
CA ALA A 45 3.03 -14.77 3.50
C ALA A 45 4.28 -14.49 2.65
N ASP A 46 4.30 -14.87 1.37
CA ASP A 46 5.44 -14.62 0.48
C ASP A 46 5.49 -13.16 -0.03
N ILE A 47 4.51 -12.33 0.35
CA ILE A 47 4.52 -10.91 0.00
C ILE A 47 5.63 -10.17 0.74
N THR A 48 6.24 -9.21 0.06
CA THR A 48 7.29 -8.37 0.66
C THR A 48 6.70 -7.18 1.41
N LEU A 49 7.40 -6.69 2.44
CA LEU A 49 7.00 -5.45 3.14
C LEU A 49 6.90 -4.25 2.20
N ARG A 50 7.79 -4.18 1.20
CA ARG A 50 7.78 -3.13 0.18
C ARG A 50 6.54 -3.21 -0.72
N ALA A 51 6.06 -4.42 -1.02
CA ALA A 51 4.81 -4.61 -1.76
C ALA A 51 3.62 -4.10 -0.95
N LEU A 52 3.54 -4.46 0.34
CA LEU A 52 2.48 -3.97 1.24
C LEU A 52 2.47 -2.45 1.33
N GLU A 53 3.64 -1.84 1.56
CA GLU A 53 3.77 -0.40 1.65
C GLU A 53 3.37 0.30 0.33
N THR A 54 3.82 -0.23 -0.80
CA THR A 54 3.47 0.32 -2.12
C THR A 54 1.97 0.24 -2.36
N LEU A 55 1.35 -0.92 -2.10
CA LEU A 55 -0.09 -1.12 -2.29
C LEU A 55 -0.91 -0.23 -1.35
N ALA A 56 -0.48 -0.06 -0.09
CA ALA A 56 -1.14 0.80 0.87
C ALA A 56 -1.00 2.29 0.54
N ALA A 57 0.10 2.71 -0.08
CA ALA A 57 0.33 4.11 -0.43
C ALA A 57 -0.24 4.52 -1.80
N ALA A 58 -0.55 3.56 -2.69
CA ALA A 58 -1.09 3.84 -4.01
C ALA A 58 -2.52 4.39 -3.96
N ASP A 59 -2.86 5.33 -4.85
CA ASP A 59 -4.23 5.87 -4.97
C ASP A 59 -5.20 4.85 -5.58
N ILE A 60 -4.72 4.06 -6.55
CA ILE A 60 -5.47 3.04 -7.28
C ILE A 60 -4.59 1.80 -7.42
N VAL A 61 -5.20 0.62 -7.25
CA VAL A 61 -4.56 -0.67 -7.51
C VAL A 61 -5.27 -1.32 -8.71
N ALA A 62 -4.56 -1.43 -9.84
CA ALA A 62 -5.07 -2.20 -10.99
C ALA A 62 -4.70 -3.68 -10.80
N CYS A 63 -5.66 -4.59 -10.96
CA CYS A 63 -5.44 -6.03 -10.79
C CYS A 63 -6.03 -6.82 -11.95
N GLU A 64 -5.34 -7.88 -12.37
CA GLU A 64 -5.86 -8.80 -13.40
C GLU A 64 -7.06 -9.61 -12.86
N ASP A 65 -6.90 -10.24 -11.69
CA ASP A 65 -8.02 -10.83 -10.94
C ASP A 65 -8.25 -10.10 -9.61
N THR A 66 -9.30 -9.30 -9.54
CA THR A 66 -9.67 -8.54 -8.34
C THR A 66 -10.11 -9.43 -7.17
N ARG A 67 -10.52 -10.69 -7.41
CA ARG A 67 -10.92 -11.62 -6.35
C ARG A 67 -9.72 -12.06 -5.52
N VAL A 68 -8.59 -12.35 -6.16
CA VAL A 68 -7.33 -12.74 -5.50
C VAL A 68 -6.73 -11.56 -4.75
N SER A 69 -6.64 -10.41 -5.41
CA SER A 69 -6.09 -9.19 -4.81
C SER A 69 -6.91 -8.72 -3.61
N ARG A 70 -8.24 -8.86 -3.62
CA ARG A 70 -9.09 -8.54 -2.47
C ARG A 70 -8.70 -9.33 -1.22
N VAL A 71 -8.49 -10.65 -1.33
CA VAL A 71 -8.10 -11.50 -0.18
C VAL A 71 -6.74 -11.05 0.39
N LEU A 72 -5.80 -10.71 -0.48
CA LEU A 72 -4.49 -10.19 -0.07
C LEU A 72 -4.62 -8.86 0.66
N LEU A 73 -5.35 -7.90 0.08
CA LEU A 73 -5.55 -6.57 0.65
C LEU A 73 -6.28 -6.65 2.00
N GLU A 74 -7.33 -7.45 2.11
CA GLU A 74 -8.08 -7.69 3.35
C GLU A 74 -7.18 -8.28 4.45
N ARG A 75 -6.37 -9.29 4.13
CA ARG A 75 -5.45 -9.92 5.09
C ARG A 75 -4.47 -8.93 5.71
N TYR A 76 -4.01 -7.96 4.93
CA TYR A 76 -3.04 -6.95 5.36
C TYR A 76 -3.69 -5.61 5.71
N GLY A 77 -5.02 -5.55 5.85
CA GLY A 77 -5.74 -4.35 6.27
C GLY A 77 -5.68 -3.18 5.29
N ILE A 78 -5.33 -3.43 4.02
CA ILE A 78 -5.18 -2.40 3.00
C ILE A 78 -6.55 -2.10 2.38
N ARG A 79 -7.01 -0.86 2.50
CA ARG A 79 -8.26 -0.39 1.89
C ARG A 79 -7.95 0.54 0.73
N ARG A 80 -7.84 -0.03 -0.48
CA ARG A 80 -7.63 0.76 -1.70
C ARG A 80 -8.66 0.50 -2.76
N ARG A 81 -8.89 1.52 -3.59
CA ARG A 81 -9.73 1.41 -4.76
C ARG A 81 -9.03 0.46 -5.74
N THR A 82 -9.66 -0.69 -5.97
CA THR A 82 -9.23 -1.64 -7.00
C THR A 82 -10.01 -1.40 -8.28
N THR A 83 -9.34 -1.54 -9.42
CA THR A 83 -9.97 -1.54 -10.75
C THR A 83 -9.50 -2.72 -11.58
#